data_AF-A0A7K4JFB6-F1
#
_entry.id   AF-A0A7K4JFB6-F1
#
_cell.length_a   1.000
_cell.length_b   1.000
_cell.length_c   1.000
_cell.angle_alpha   90.00
_cell.angle_beta   90.00
_cell.angle_gamma   90.00
#
_symmetry.space_group_name_H-M   'P 1'
#
loop_
_entity.id
_entity.type
_entity.pdbx_description
1 polymer ?
#
loop_
_entity_poly.entity_id
_entity_poly.type
_entity_poly.pdbx_seq_one_letter_code
_entity_poly.pdbx_strand_id
1 'polypeptide(L)'
;AGIRVLDGPLTDSMEAIAFNKHYQINDIYSCSWGPDDDGKTVDGPHQLGKAALQHGVIAGRRGFGSIFVVASGNGGQHNDNCNYDGYANSIYTVTIGAVDETGSMPFYAEECASMLAVTFSGGDKMMRSIVTTDWDLQKGTGCTEGHTGTSAAAPLAAGMIALMLQVRPCLTWRDVQHIIVFTATKYEDRHAKWDINQAGFSHSHQHGFGLLNAWRLVNAAKIWESVPYLASYVSPMLKEGRTIPLLPQELEVTWNVTTANLELSGMRTLEHVAVTVTITHPRRGNLEMRLFCPSGMMSLIGTTRSMDSDPNGFADWTFSTVRCWGEEAHGTYRLVIRDIGDESLRPGTLKQWQLTLYGSSWSPAEMKERQR
;
A
#
# COMPACT_ATOMS: atom_id res chain seq x y z
N ALA A 1 23.20 -0.53 4.66
CA ALA A 1 23.73 -0.72 6.03
C ALA A 1 22.77 -1.60 6.84
N GLY A 2 23.22 -2.23 7.94
CA GLY A 2 22.30 -2.86 8.91
C GLY A 2 21.88 -1.83 9.97
N ILE A 3 20.57 -1.62 10.16
CA ILE A 3 20.02 -0.65 11.13
C ILE A 3 19.22 -1.45 12.17
N ARG A 4 19.75 -1.58 13.39
CA ARG A 4 19.10 -2.34 14.48
C ARG A 4 18.16 -1.41 15.25
N VAL A 5 16.85 -1.61 15.09
CA VAL A 5 15.82 -0.86 15.83
C VAL A 5 14.80 -1.72 16.56
N LEU A 6 14.70 -3.01 16.23
CA LEU A 6 13.67 -3.92 16.76
C LEU A 6 14.12 -4.74 17.99
N ASP A 7 15.33 -4.52 18.48
CA ASP A 7 15.86 -5.25 19.64
C ASP A 7 15.60 -4.50 20.96
N GLY A 8 14.34 -4.15 21.18
CA GLY A 8 13.89 -3.35 22.31
C GLY A 8 12.65 -2.51 21.97
N PRO A 9 12.16 -1.69 22.91
CA PRO A 9 11.04 -0.80 22.67
C PRO A 9 11.34 0.16 21.51
N LEU A 10 10.49 0.10 20.48
CA LEU A 10 10.57 1.01 19.34
C LEU A 10 9.81 2.30 19.68
N THR A 11 10.45 3.45 19.48
CA THR A 11 9.83 4.77 19.68
C THR A 11 9.76 5.51 18.35
N ASP A 12 8.79 6.42 18.19
CA ASP A 12 8.62 7.28 17.01
C ASP A 12 9.94 7.98 16.61
N SER A 13 10.72 8.43 17.59
CA SER A 13 12.03 9.06 17.34
C SER A 13 13.08 8.08 16.77
N MET A 14 13.06 6.82 17.19
CA MET A 14 13.98 5.79 16.68
C MET A 14 13.61 5.38 15.26
N GLU A 15 12.32 5.25 14.96
CA GLU A 15 11.81 5.02 13.61
C GLU A 15 12.24 6.15 12.68
N ALA A 16 12.04 7.40 13.09
CA ALA A 16 12.42 8.58 12.32
C ALA A 16 13.92 8.63 12.00
N ILE A 17 14.77 8.30 12.99
CA ILE A 17 16.22 8.18 12.81
C ILE A 17 16.56 7.04 11.84
N ALA A 18 15.87 5.90 11.93
CA ALA A 18 16.11 4.75 11.08
C ALA A 18 15.79 5.05 9.61
N PHE A 19 14.63 5.62 9.31
CA PHE A 19 14.22 5.96 7.94
C PHE A 19 15.17 6.94 7.25
N ASN A 20 15.85 7.79 8.02
CA ASN A 20 16.82 8.76 7.49
C ASN A 20 18.28 8.38 7.80
N LYS A 21 18.56 7.18 8.29
CA LYS A 21 19.93 6.80 8.63
C LYS A 21 20.76 6.69 7.36
N HIS A 22 21.67 7.64 7.14
CA HIS A 22 22.53 7.71 5.95
C HIS A 22 21.73 7.71 4.64
N TYR A 23 20.64 8.48 4.53
CA TYR A 23 19.77 8.55 3.33
C TYR A 23 20.45 9.01 2.03
N GLN A 24 21.70 9.48 2.11
CA GLN A 24 22.53 9.79 0.93
C GLN A 24 23.40 8.62 0.46
N ILE A 25 23.48 7.55 1.25
CA ILE A 25 24.28 6.35 1.00
C ILE A 25 23.36 5.13 0.88
N ASN A 26 22.37 5.00 1.76
CA ASN A 26 21.36 3.95 1.67
C ASN A 26 20.30 4.35 0.64
N ASP A 27 20.29 3.64 -0.49
CA ASP A 27 19.29 3.85 -1.54
C ASP A 27 17.92 3.26 -1.16
N ILE A 28 17.95 2.04 -0.61
CA ILE A 28 16.76 1.23 -0.33
C ILE A 28 16.74 0.84 1.14
N TYR A 29 15.59 0.99 1.77
CA TYR A 29 15.29 0.56 3.14
C TYR A 29 14.25 -0.55 3.06
N SER A 30 14.65 -1.78 3.36
CA SER A 30 13.73 -2.92 3.43
C SER A 30 13.26 -3.09 4.87
N CYS A 31 11.95 -2.93 5.08
CA CYS A 31 11.31 -2.90 6.39
C CYS A 31 10.24 -3.99 6.45
N SER A 32 10.42 -4.95 7.36
CA SER A 32 9.47 -6.04 7.59
C SER A 32 8.95 -5.98 9.02
N TRP A 33 8.41 -4.82 9.38
CA TRP A 33 7.86 -4.49 10.68
C TRP A 33 6.76 -3.45 10.50
N GLY A 34 5.86 -3.39 11.47
CA GLY A 34 4.67 -2.54 11.49
C GLY A 34 3.96 -2.73 12.83
N PRO A 35 2.67 -2.37 12.93
CA PRO A 35 1.82 -2.72 14.05
C PRO A 35 1.66 -4.24 14.22
N ASP A 36 1.03 -4.66 15.32
CA ASP A 36 0.72 -6.08 15.52
C ASP A 36 -0.30 -6.58 14.47
N ASP A 37 0.07 -7.65 13.76
CA ASP A 37 -0.73 -8.33 12.71
C ASP A 37 -1.87 -9.20 13.31
N ASP A 38 -2.67 -8.63 14.21
CA ASP A 38 -3.61 -9.36 15.07
C ASP A 38 -5.09 -9.22 14.65
N GLY A 39 -5.37 -8.56 13.53
CA GLY A 39 -6.73 -8.33 13.05
C GLY A 39 -7.54 -7.37 13.91
N LYS A 40 -6.90 -6.59 14.79
CA LYS A 40 -7.57 -5.57 15.62
C LYS A 40 -6.81 -4.25 15.72
N THR A 41 -5.50 -4.25 15.56
CA THR A 41 -4.67 -3.06 15.68
C THR A 41 -4.88 -2.12 14.49
N VAL A 42 -4.88 -0.81 14.74
CA VAL A 42 -4.85 0.24 13.72
C VAL A 42 -3.83 1.25 14.19
N ASP A 43 -2.66 1.25 13.55
CA ASP A 43 -1.56 2.15 13.92
C ASP A 43 -0.62 2.34 12.72
N GLY A 44 0.35 3.22 12.85
CA GLY A 44 1.34 3.47 11.82
C GLY A 44 2.38 4.46 12.29
N PRO A 45 3.12 5.09 11.35
CA PRO A 45 4.12 6.07 11.74
C PRO A 45 3.46 7.24 12.48
N HIS A 46 4.02 7.60 13.64
CA HIS A 46 3.60 8.79 14.37
C HIS A 46 4.25 10.03 13.76
N GLN A 47 4.23 11.16 14.46
CA GLN A 47 4.56 12.46 13.85
C GLN A 47 5.98 12.51 13.28
N LEU A 48 6.97 11.98 14.00
CA LEU A 48 8.37 12.00 13.55
C LEU A 48 8.59 10.96 12.45
N GLY A 49 8.04 9.75 12.57
CA GLY A 49 8.10 8.71 11.56
C GLY A 49 7.49 9.16 10.23
N LYS A 50 6.32 9.81 10.25
CA LYS A 50 5.66 10.38 9.05
C LYS A 50 6.53 11.44 8.40
N ALA A 51 7.04 12.38 9.20
CA ALA A 51 7.95 13.42 8.71
C ALA A 51 9.24 12.83 8.13
N ALA A 52 9.74 11.75 8.73
CA ALA A 52 10.95 11.08 8.30
C ALA A 52 10.78 10.33 6.98
N LEU A 53 9.67 9.61 6.78
CA LEU A 53 9.32 8.99 5.50
C LEU A 53 9.20 10.04 4.39
N GLN A 54 8.48 11.14 4.66
CA GLN A 54 8.34 12.25 3.72
C GLN A 54 9.70 12.89 3.41
N HIS A 55 10.55 13.13 4.41
CA HIS A 55 11.89 13.67 4.20
C HIS A 55 12.76 12.71 3.37
N GLY A 56 12.68 11.41 3.63
CA GLY A 56 13.40 10.38 2.90
C GLY A 56 13.07 10.40 1.41
N VAL A 57 11.79 10.48 1.03
CA VAL A 57 11.41 10.53 -0.40
C VAL A 57 11.71 11.88 -1.08
N ILE A 58 11.86 12.96 -0.31
CA ILE A 58 12.18 14.30 -0.85
C ILE A 58 13.70 14.51 -0.99
N ALA A 59 14.48 14.16 0.04
CA ALA A 59 15.89 14.50 0.14
C ALA A 59 16.83 13.29 -0.01
N GLY A 60 16.30 12.08 0.15
CA GLY A 60 16.98 10.80 -0.07
C GLY A 60 17.70 10.74 -1.42
N ARG A 61 18.81 10.00 -1.49
CA ARG A 61 19.48 9.70 -2.76
C ARG A 61 19.74 10.95 -3.61
N ARG A 62 20.29 12.00 -3.00
CA ARG A 62 20.64 13.28 -3.63
C ARG A 62 19.43 13.97 -4.32
N GLY A 63 18.23 13.76 -3.79
CA GLY A 63 16.99 14.30 -4.32
C GLY A 63 16.19 13.34 -5.22
N PHE A 64 16.69 12.14 -5.51
CA PHE A 64 15.90 11.11 -6.19
C PHE A 64 14.87 10.43 -5.26
N GLY A 65 15.04 10.59 -3.94
CA GLY A 65 14.16 10.03 -2.92
C GLY A 65 14.53 8.59 -2.56
N SER A 66 14.67 8.35 -1.26
CA SER A 66 14.88 7.02 -0.68
C SER A 66 13.71 6.10 -1.02
N ILE A 67 14.00 4.81 -1.20
CA ILE A 67 12.99 3.80 -1.50
C ILE A 67 12.73 2.99 -0.24
N PHE A 68 11.51 3.06 0.28
CA PHE A 68 11.08 2.28 1.43
C PHE A 68 10.28 1.07 0.93
N VAL A 69 10.79 -0.14 1.09
CA VAL A 69 10.07 -1.38 0.74
C VAL A 69 9.51 -1.98 2.01
N VAL A 70 8.19 -2.14 2.09
CA VAL A 70 7.48 -2.58 3.29
C VAL A 70 6.76 -3.90 3.01
N ALA A 71 6.87 -4.86 3.93
CA ALA A 71 6.08 -6.09 3.88
C ALA A 71 4.62 -5.79 4.21
N SER A 72 3.68 -6.42 3.52
CA SER A 72 2.25 -6.15 3.70
C SER A 72 1.63 -6.76 4.97
N GLY A 73 2.39 -7.33 5.91
CA GLY A 73 1.84 -7.95 7.13
C GLY A 73 1.54 -9.45 6.99
N ASN A 74 1.37 -10.12 8.14
CA ASN A 74 1.17 -11.56 8.28
C ASN A 74 -0.13 -11.94 9.03
N GLY A 75 -1.08 -11.00 9.10
CA GLY A 75 -2.34 -11.13 9.84
C GLY A 75 -3.48 -11.83 9.08
N GLY A 76 -3.20 -12.48 7.94
CA GLY A 76 -4.22 -13.10 7.09
C GLY A 76 -5.12 -14.11 7.83
N GLN A 77 -4.57 -14.89 8.76
CA GLN A 77 -5.36 -15.84 9.59
C GLN A 77 -6.29 -15.15 10.58
N HIS A 78 -6.02 -13.88 10.89
CA HIS A 78 -6.82 -13.05 11.79
C HIS A 78 -7.82 -12.17 11.03
N ASN A 79 -7.95 -12.37 9.70
CA ASN A 79 -8.70 -11.50 8.79
C ASN A 79 -8.21 -10.05 8.84
N ASP A 80 -6.90 -9.84 9.02
CA ASP A 80 -6.34 -8.50 8.97
C ASP A 80 -6.21 -7.99 7.53
N ASN A 81 -5.94 -6.69 7.40
CA ASN A 81 -5.80 -6.03 6.12
C ASN A 81 -4.79 -4.88 6.23
N CYS A 82 -3.82 -4.86 5.31
CA CYS A 82 -2.70 -3.93 5.38
C CYS A 82 -3.06 -2.45 5.21
N ASN A 83 -4.31 -2.11 4.91
CA ASN A 83 -4.77 -0.72 4.96
C ASN A 83 -5.01 -0.20 6.39
N TYR A 84 -4.98 -1.09 7.40
CA TYR A 84 -4.95 -0.76 8.83
C TYR A 84 -3.52 -0.56 9.39
N ASP A 85 -2.50 -0.85 8.58
CA ASP A 85 -1.10 -0.53 8.83
C ASP A 85 -0.71 0.76 8.08
N GLY A 86 -0.38 1.81 8.83
CA GLY A 86 -0.01 3.11 8.27
C GLY A 86 1.37 3.15 7.60
N TYR A 87 2.21 2.12 7.76
CA TYR A 87 3.43 1.94 6.99
C TYR A 87 3.11 1.34 5.62
N ALA A 88 2.31 0.26 5.59
CA ALA A 88 1.92 -0.43 4.36
C ALA A 88 0.91 0.37 3.52
N ASN A 89 0.12 1.26 4.10
CA ASN A 89 -0.81 2.13 3.36
C ASN A 89 -0.23 3.49 2.93
N SER A 90 1.03 3.77 3.28
CA SER A 90 1.70 5.02 2.95
C SER A 90 2.01 5.14 1.45
N ILE A 91 1.81 6.31 0.86
CA ILE A 91 2.22 6.56 -0.53
C ILE A 91 3.74 6.49 -0.72
N TYR A 92 4.49 6.69 0.36
CA TYR A 92 5.96 6.76 0.35
C TYR A 92 6.63 5.39 0.37
N THR A 93 5.84 4.33 0.57
CA THR A 93 6.34 2.95 0.69
C THR A 93 5.97 2.14 -0.55
N VAL A 94 6.78 1.14 -0.82
CA VAL A 94 6.54 0.09 -1.81
C VAL A 94 6.07 -1.12 -1.03
N THR A 95 4.76 -1.28 -0.92
CA THR A 95 4.14 -2.38 -0.16
C THR A 95 4.12 -3.65 -0.98
N ILE A 96 4.74 -4.69 -0.44
CA ILE A 96 4.98 -5.98 -1.09
C ILE A 96 4.31 -7.11 -0.29
N GLY A 97 3.38 -7.80 -0.94
CA GLY A 97 2.80 -9.04 -0.41
C GLY A 97 3.60 -10.28 -0.80
N ALA A 98 3.08 -11.45 -0.40
CA ALA A 98 3.71 -12.73 -0.64
C ALA A 98 2.86 -13.64 -1.52
N VAL A 99 3.55 -14.45 -2.34
CA VAL A 99 2.99 -15.64 -2.98
C VAL A 99 3.82 -16.88 -2.63
N ASP A 100 3.19 -18.03 -2.54
CA ASP A 100 3.91 -19.30 -2.40
C ASP A 100 4.57 -19.75 -3.72
N GLU A 101 5.23 -20.90 -3.71
CA GLU A 101 5.90 -21.45 -4.91
C GLU A 101 4.96 -21.76 -6.09
N THR A 102 3.65 -21.83 -5.84
CA THR A 102 2.61 -22.03 -6.86
C THR A 102 2.00 -20.70 -7.34
N GLY A 103 2.47 -19.57 -6.80
CA GLY A 103 1.98 -18.23 -7.09
C GLY A 103 0.65 -17.87 -6.41
N SER A 104 0.19 -18.71 -5.48
CA SER A 104 -1.05 -18.48 -4.71
C SER A 104 -0.75 -17.62 -3.48
N MET A 105 -1.74 -16.86 -2.99
CA MET A 105 -1.59 -16.09 -1.76
C MET A 105 -1.53 -17.03 -0.54
N PRO A 106 -0.47 -17.00 0.29
CA PRO A 106 -0.34 -17.84 1.48
C PRO A 106 -1.36 -17.44 2.55
N PHE A 107 -1.68 -18.38 3.45
CA PHE A 107 -2.68 -18.19 4.52
C PHE A 107 -2.39 -17.03 5.48
N TYR A 108 -1.13 -16.64 5.63
CA TYR A 108 -0.71 -15.56 6.53
C TYR A 108 -0.74 -14.19 5.84
N ALA A 109 -0.68 -14.14 4.50
CA ALA A 109 -0.53 -12.88 3.80
C ALA A 109 -1.82 -12.05 3.88
N GLU A 110 -1.67 -10.75 4.10
CA GLU A 110 -2.79 -9.81 4.08
C GLU A 110 -3.04 -9.28 2.68
N GLU A 111 -4.33 -9.09 2.36
CA GLU A 111 -4.77 -8.38 1.16
C GLU A 111 -4.99 -6.90 1.47
N CYS A 112 -4.71 -5.99 0.52
CA CYS A 112 -5.13 -4.59 0.62
C CYS A 112 -5.08 -3.84 -0.71
N ALA A 113 -5.80 -2.72 -0.76
CA ALA A 113 -5.90 -1.88 -1.96
C ALA A 113 -4.64 -1.02 -2.21
N SER A 114 -3.78 -0.86 -1.20
CA SER A 114 -2.52 -0.10 -1.25
C SER A 114 -1.32 -0.92 -1.73
N MET A 115 -1.45 -2.25 -1.84
CA MET A 115 -0.36 -3.14 -2.26
C MET A 115 0.02 -2.90 -3.72
N LEU A 116 1.31 -2.70 -3.99
CA LEU A 116 1.81 -2.51 -5.35
C LEU A 116 2.07 -3.83 -6.06
N ALA A 117 2.68 -4.80 -5.39
CA ALA A 117 3.06 -6.06 -6.03
C ALA A 117 3.30 -7.17 -5.00
N VAL A 118 3.58 -8.37 -5.49
CA VAL A 118 3.99 -9.52 -4.68
C VAL A 118 5.31 -10.10 -5.13
N THR A 119 5.96 -10.82 -4.22
CA THR A 119 7.10 -11.70 -4.52
C THR A 119 6.96 -13.05 -3.81
N PHE A 120 7.77 -14.03 -4.21
CA PHE A 120 7.76 -15.34 -3.59
C PHE A 120 8.13 -15.30 -2.10
N SER A 121 7.52 -16.17 -1.32
CA SER A 121 7.85 -16.48 0.07
C SER A 121 7.54 -17.95 0.38
N GLY A 122 7.65 -18.35 1.64
CA GLY A 122 7.19 -19.67 2.10
C GLY A 122 5.66 -19.77 2.06
N GLY A 123 5.15 -20.96 1.79
CA GLY A 123 3.72 -21.25 1.81
C GLY A 123 3.34 -22.19 2.95
N ASP A 124 2.49 -23.17 2.64
CA ASP A 124 2.16 -24.26 3.55
C ASP A 124 3.38 -25.11 3.93
N LYS A 125 3.26 -25.89 5.02
CA LYS A 125 4.38 -26.69 5.58
C LYS A 125 5.04 -27.66 4.58
N MET A 126 4.33 -28.07 3.54
CA MET A 126 4.85 -28.98 2.50
C MET A 126 5.50 -28.24 1.32
N MET A 127 5.35 -26.92 1.25
CA MET A 127 5.90 -26.09 0.19
C MET A 127 7.32 -25.63 0.51
N ARG A 128 8.07 -25.31 -0.54
CA ARG A 128 9.39 -24.68 -0.37
C ARG A 128 9.26 -23.31 0.28
N SER A 129 10.27 -22.96 1.07
CA SER A 129 10.43 -21.68 1.75
C SER A 129 11.66 -20.94 1.22
N ILE A 130 11.93 -19.74 1.75
CA ILE A 130 13.07 -18.93 1.33
C ILE A 130 14.35 -19.47 1.97
N VAL A 131 15.37 -19.66 1.14
CA VAL A 131 16.73 -20.04 1.54
C VAL A 131 17.56 -18.76 1.70
N THR A 132 18.15 -18.56 2.87
CA THR A 132 18.97 -17.37 3.16
C THR A 132 19.99 -17.64 4.27
N THR A 133 20.87 -16.68 4.54
CA THR A 133 21.81 -16.72 5.66
C THR A 133 21.08 -16.59 7.01
N ASP A 134 21.61 -17.24 8.04
CA ASP A 134 21.05 -17.26 9.39
C ASP A 134 22.15 -17.09 10.46
N TRP A 135 21.83 -16.36 11.52
CA TRP A 135 22.77 -16.02 12.60
C TRP A 135 22.82 -17.10 13.70
N ASP A 136 21.75 -17.90 13.84
CA ASP A 136 21.57 -18.83 14.95
C ASP A 136 22.61 -19.96 14.97
N LEU A 137 23.33 -20.20 13.85
CA LEU A 137 24.39 -21.22 13.67
C LEU A 137 24.02 -22.64 14.17
N GLN A 138 22.78 -22.91 14.58
CA GLN A 138 22.36 -24.16 15.20
C GLN A 138 22.57 -25.37 14.30
N LYS A 139 22.45 -25.17 12.98
CA LYS A 139 22.72 -26.21 11.96
C LYS A 139 24.18 -26.26 11.51
N GLY A 140 25.06 -25.45 12.08
CA GLY A 140 26.49 -25.37 11.74
C GLY A 140 26.82 -24.73 10.39
N THR A 141 25.81 -24.36 9.59
CA THR A 141 25.98 -23.81 8.24
C THR A 141 25.88 -22.29 8.16
N GLY A 142 25.22 -21.65 9.14
CA GLY A 142 24.84 -20.24 9.03
C GLY A 142 23.80 -19.98 7.93
N CYS A 143 23.00 -20.99 7.58
CA CYS A 143 21.95 -20.91 6.57
C CYS A 143 20.63 -21.46 7.12
N THR A 144 19.52 -20.88 6.65
CA THR A 144 18.16 -21.38 6.87
C THR A 144 17.49 -21.67 5.52
N GLU A 145 16.65 -22.71 5.49
CA GLU A 145 15.79 -23.06 4.35
C GLU A 145 14.31 -22.85 4.70
N GLY A 146 14.02 -22.30 5.89
CA GLY A 146 12.68 -22.18 6.44
C GLY A 146 12.23 -20.73 6.65
N HIS A 147 12.86 -19.74 6.00
CA HIS A 147 12.43 -18.36 6.13
C HIS A 147 11.10 -18.14 5.37
N THR A 148 10.11 -17.55 6.04
CA THR A 148 8.73 -17.41 5.55
C THR A 148 8.13 -16.07 6.00
N GLY A 149 6.88 -15.80 5.62
CA GLY A 149 6.17 -14.57 5.89
C GLY A 149 6.33 -13.54 4.77
N THR A 150 5.50 -12.49 4.76
CA THR A 150 5.69 -11.32 3.88
C THR A 150 7.02 -10.62 4.17
N SER A 151 7.56 -10.84 5.38
CA SER A 151 8.90 -10.47 5.80
C SER A 151 10.03 -11.06 4.95
N ALA A 152 9.82 -12.20 4.29
CA ALA A 152 10.78 -12.77 3.35
C ALA A 152 10.56 -12.28 1.90
N ALA A 153 9.37 -11.76 1.59
CA ALA A 153 9.02 -11.20 0.29
C ALA A 153 9.61 -9.79 0.09
N ALA A 154 9.44 -8.88 1.05
CA ALA A 154 9.94 -7.50 0.93
C ALA A 154 11.47 -7.41 0.64
N PRO A 155 12.35 -8.22 1.25
CA PRO A 155 13.77 -8.23 0.90
C PRO A 155 14.07 -8.69 -0.54
N LEU A 156 13.29 -9.63 -1.10
CA LEU A 156 13.44 -10.02 -2.51
C LEU A 156 13.09 -8.87 -3.43
N ALA A 157 11.99 -8.17 -3.18
CA ALA A 157 11.62 -6.97 -3.91
C ALA A 157 12.69 -5.88 -3.81
N ALA A 158 13.24 -5.64 -2.61
CA ALA A 158 14.35 -4.70 -2.41
C ALA A 158 15.58 -5.09 -3.25
N GLY A 159 15.92 -6.38 -3.33
CA GLY A 159 16.99 -6.88 -4.19
C GLY A 159 16.72 -6.63 -5.68
N MET A 160 15.49 -6.87 -6.15
CA MET A 160 15.12 -6.59 -7.55
C MET A 160 15.16 -5.09 -7.88
N ILE A 161 14.72 -4.24 -6.96
CA ILE A 161 14.82 -2.78 -7.08
C ILE A 161 16.29 -2.35 -7.09
N ALA A 162 17.17 -2.99 -6.31
CA ALA A 162 18.60 -2.70 -6.35
C ALA A 162 19.21 -2.99 -7.74
N LEU A 163 18.84 -4.10 -8.38
CA LEU A 163 19.25 -4.39 -9.76
C LEU A 163 18.74 -3.33 -10.75
N MET A 164 17.51 -2.87 -10.55
CA MET A 164 16.91 -1.79 -11.35
C MET A 164 17.69 -0.48 -11.21
N LEU A 165 18.01 -0.08 -9.97
CA LEU A 165 18.79 1.12 -9.68
C LEU A 165 20.24 1.01 -10.13
N GLN A 166 20.83 -0.19 -10.17
CA GLN A 166 22.19 -0.39 -10.66
C GLN A 166 22.32 0.06 -12.12
N VAL A 167 21.29 -0.19 -12.94
CA VAL A 167 21.27 0.20 -14.35
C VAL A 167 20.90 1.67 -14.52
N ARG A 168 20.03 2.21 -13.65
CA ARG A 168 19.65 3.62 -13.69
C ARG A 168 19.56 4.23 -12.29
N PRO A 169 20.68 4.76 -11.76
CA PRO A 169 20.71 5.31 -10.40
C PRO A 169 19.89 6.58 -10.21
N CYS A 170 19.49 7.25 -11.29
CA CYS A 170 18.69 8.49 -11.24
C CYS A 170 17.17 8.26 -11.23
N LEU A 171 16.69 7.02 -11.16
CA LEU A 171 15.26 6.75 -10.99
C LEU A 171 14.79 7.32 -9.65
N THR A 172 13.71 8.10 -9.68
CA THR A 172 13.08 8.62 -8.47
C THR A 172 12.30 7.53 -7.73
N TRP A 173 11.94 7.77 -6.47
CA TRP A 173 11.06 6.88 -5.71
C TRP A 173 9.71 6.62 -6.41
N ARG A 174 9.18 7.63 -7.13
CA ARG A 174 7.97 7.47 -7.96
C ARG A 174 8.22 6.71 -9.25
N ASP A 175 9.35 6.93 -9.91
CA ASP A 175 9.72 6.15 -11.11
C ASP A 175 9.77 4.65 -10.79
N VAL A 176 10.30 4.29 -9.61
CA VAL A 176 10.34 2.91 -9.12
C VAL A 176 8.93 2.32 -9.00
N GLN A 177 8.00 3.05 -8.39
CA GLN A 177 6.61 2.59 -8.26
C GLN A 177 5.94 2.46 -9.63
N HIS A 178 6.09 3.45 -10.52
CA HIS A 178 5.57 3.36 -11.90
C HIS A 178 6.14 2.15 -12.64
N ILE A 179 7.46 1.94 -12.62
CA ILE A 179 8.05 0.77 -13.30
C ILE A 179 7.46 -0.54 -12.75
N ILE A 180 7.23 -0.65 -11.44
CA ILE A 180 6.54 -1.81 -10.85
C ILE A 180 5.15 -1.98 -11.45
N VAL A 181 4.31 -0.93 -11.46
CA VAL A 181 2.95 -0.97 -12.02
C VAL A 181 2.95 -1.43 -13.49
N PHE A 182 3.88 -0.91 -14.31
CA PHE A 182 3.96 -1.23 -15.73
C PHE A 182 4.53 -2.61 -16.05
N THR A 183 5.32 -3.18 -15.13
CA THR A 183 6.10 -4.40 -15.42
C THR A 183 5.69 -5.62 -14.62
N ALA A 184 4.93 -5.45 -13.54
CA ALA A 184 4.40 -6.56 -12.76
C ALA A 184 3.62 -7.53 -13.65
N THR A 185 3.85 -8.82 -13.44
CA THR A 185 3.21 -9.86 -14.23
C THR A 185 1.98 -10.34 -13.47
N LYS A 186 0.80 -10.16 -14.09
CA LYS A 186 -0.42 -10.80 -13.61
C LYS A 186 -0.19 -12.31 -13.53
N TYR A 187 -0.37 -12.87 -12.36
CA TYR A 187 -0.32 -14.31 -12.15
C TYR A 187 -1.74 -14.86 -12.25
N GLU A 188 -1.95 -15.85 -13.13
CA GLU A 188 -3.24 -16.52 -13.28
C GLU A 188 -3.43 -17.57 -12.18
N ASP A 189 -3.72 -17.08 -10.98
CA ASP A 189 -4.32 -17.91 -9.93
C ASP A 189 -5.85 -17.97 -10.17
N ARG A 190 -6.44 -19.16 -10.05
CA ARG A 190 -7.90 -19.37 -10.17
C ARG A 190 -8.69 -18.72 -9.04
N HIS A 191 -8.04 -18.40 -7.91
CA HIS A 191 -8.67 -17.80 -6.74
C HIS A 191 -8.52 -16.27 -6.69
N ALA A 192 -7.47 -15.74 -7.31
CA ALA A 192 -7.21 -14.31 -7.34
C ALA A 192 -8.27 -13.55 -8.14
N LYS A 193 -8.91 -12.58 -7.49
CA LYS A 193 -9.85 -11.67 -8.15
C LYS A 193 -9.08 -10.50 -8.75
N TRP A 194 -9.11 -10.41 -10.08
CA TRP A 194 -8.45 -9.35 -10.84
C TRP A 194 -9.49 -8.45 -11.48
N ASP A 195 -9.37 -7.15 -11.24
CA ASP A 195 -10.12 -6.13 -11.96
C ASP A 195 -9.16 -5.33 -12.83
N ILE A 196 -9.63 -4.94 -14.03
CA ILE A 196 -8.88 -4.08 -14.94
C ILE A 196 -9.44 -2.67 -14.82
N ASN A 197 -8.56 -1.73 -14.51
CA ASN A 197 -8.91 -0.33 -14.37
C ASN A 197 -9.04 0.35 -15.76
N GLN A 198 -9.56 1.58 -15.83
CA GLN A 198 -9.79 2.28 -17.11
C GLN A 198 -8.49 2.60 -17.86
N ALA A 199 -7.35 2.65 -17.16
CA ALA A 199 -6.03 2.80 -17.76
C ALA A 199 -5.46 1.49 -18.31
N GLY A 200 -6.12 0.35 -18.11
CA GLY A 200 -5.70 -0.95 -18.62
C GLY A 200 -4.79 -1.75 -17.68
N PHE A 201 -4.55 -1.28 -16.46
CA PHE A 201 -3.79 -2.03 -15.46
C PHE A 201 -4.69 -3.02 -14.72
N SER A 202 -4.22 -4.25 -14.57
CA SER A 202 -4.87 -5.28 -13.75
C SER A 202 -4.40 -5.16 -12.30
N HIS A 203 -5.32 -5.17 -11.35
CA HIS A 203 -4.97 -5.17 -9.92
C HIS A 203 -5.84 -6.15 -9.13
N SER A 204 -5.22 -6.85 -8.18
CA SER A 204 -5.88 -7.67 -7.16
C SER A 204 -5.49 -7.19 -5.76
N HIS A 205 -6.43 -7.16 -4.82
CA HIS A 205 -6.10 -6.90 -3.42
C HIS A 205 -5.12 -7.95 -2.84
N GLN A 206 -5.06 -9.15 -3.44
CA GLN A 206 -4.22 -10.28 -3.01
C GLN A 206 -2.84 -10.28 -3.65
N HIS A 207 -2.69 -9.68 -4.84
CA HIS A 207 -1.47 -9.75 -5.65
C HIS A 207 -0.90 -8.38 -6.06
N GLY A 208 -1.54 -7.28 -5.64
CA GLY A 208 -1.24 -5.95 -6.17
C GLY A 208 -1.45 -5.89 -7.69
N PHE A 209 -0.52 -5.25 -8.40
CA PHE A 209 -0.44 -5.31 -9.86
C PHE A 209 0.14 -6.64 -10.39
N GLY A 210 0.66 -7.51 -9.51
CA GLY A 210 1.16 -8.83 -9.84
C GLY A 210 2.55 -9.13 -9.29
N LEU A 211 3.11 -10.23 -9.80
CA LEU A 211 4.41 -10.74 -9.40
C LEU A 211 5.53 -9.87 -9.99
N LEU A 212 6.47 -9.43 -9.16
CA LEU A 212 7.64 -8.70 -9.65
C LEU A 212 8.51 -9.60 -10.54
N ASN A 213 8.98 -9.02 -11.64
CA ASN A 213 9.87 -9.67 -12.58
C ASN A 213 11.14 -8.83 -12.76
N ALA A 214 12.26 -9.29 -12.17
CA ALA A 214 13.53 -8.58 -12.21
C ALA A 214 14.00 -8.25 -13.64
N TRP A 215 13.80 -9.16 -14.60
CA TRP A 215 14.17 -8.91 -16.00
C TRP A 215 13.33 -7.78 -16.60
N ARG A 216 12.02 -7.73 -16.35
CA ARG A 216 11.15 -6.65 -16.85
C ARG A 216 11.47 -5.32 -16.17
N LEU A 217 11.66 -5.31 -14.84
CA LEU A 217 12.05 -4.12 -14.07
C LEU A 217 13.34 -3.49 -14.63
N VAL A 218 14.39 -4.30 -14.80
CA VAL A 218 15.70 -3.84 -15.28
C VAL A 218 15.63 -3.35 -16.73
N ASN A 219 14.89 -4.03 -17.62
CA ASN A 219 14.78 -3.60 -19.01
C ASN A 219 13.93 -2.34 -19.18
N ALA A 220 12.85 -2.19 -18.41
CA ALA A 220 12.10 -0.94 -18.37
C ALA A 220 12.99 0.22 -17.89
N ALA A 221 13.76 0.03 -16.82
CA ALA A 221 14.66 1.05 -16.29
C ALA A 221 15.69 1.58 -17.30
N LYS A 222 16.21 0.73 -18.20
CA LYS A 222 17.17 1.15 -19.25
C LYS A 222 16.65 2.28 -20.12
N ILE A 223 15.36 2.26 -20.43
CA ILE A 223 14.71 3.21 -21.34
C ILE A 223 13.74 4.15 -20.63
N TRP A 224 13.56 4.01 -19.32
CA TRP A 224 12.56 4.76 -18.56
C TRP A 224 12.83 6.26 -18.52
N GLU A 225 11.97 7.04 -19.14
CA GLU A 225 11.97 8.49 -18.95
C GLU A 225 11.24 8.85 -17.66
N SER A 226 11.86 9.69 -16.81
CA SER A 226 11.30 10.05 -15.52
C SER A 226 9.91 10.68 -15.61
N VAL A 227 9.09 10.37 -14.62
CA VAL A 227 7.72 10.90 -14.50
C VAL A 227 7.74 12.40 -14.18
N PRO A 228 6.68 13.16 -14.54
CA PRO A 228 6.51 14.55 -14.12
C PRO A 228 6.54 14.70 -12.60
N TYR A 229 6.76 15.90 -12.10
CA TYR A 229 6.68 16.18 -10.66
C TYR A 229 5.33 15.73 -10.08
N LEU A 230 5.36 15.31 -8.82
CA LEU A 230 4.17 14.87 -8.11
C LEU A 230 3.18 16.03 -8.02
N ALA A 231 2.01 15.83 -8.63
CA ALA A 231 0.86 16.70 -8.43
C ALA A 231 0.03 16.14 -7.27
N SER A 232 -0.62 17.03 -6.52
CA SER A 232 -1.57 16.63 -5.47
C SER A 232 -2.84 17.50 -5.51
N TYR A 233 -3.93 16.93 -5.03
CA TYR A 233 -5.18 17.64 -4.77
C TYR A 233 -5.76 17.15 -3.44
N VAL A 234 -6.25 18.08 -2.62
CA VAL A 234 -6.88 17.78 -1.34
C VAL A 234 -8.25 18.46 -1.34
N SER A 235 -9.31 17.68 -1.08
CA SER A 235 -10.65 18.26 -0.94
C SER A 235 -10.74 19.11 0.33
N PRO A 236 -11.73 20.02 0.43
CA PRO A 236 -12.16 20.53 1.72
C PRO A 236 -12.50 19.39 2.69
N MET A 237 -12.45 19.66 3.99
CA MET A 237 -12.93 18.72 5.00
C MET A 237 -14.46 18.61 4.90
N LEU A 238 -14.97 17.43 4.53
CA LEU A 238 -16.39 17.19 4.28
C LEU A 238 -17.06 16.72 5.56
N LYS A 239 -17.78 17.62 6.23
CA LYS A 239 -18.51 17.33 7.47
C LYS A 239 -19.87 16.73 7.15
N GLU A 240 -19.98 15.41 7.29
CA GLU A 240 -21.19 14.65 6.98
C GLU A 240 -22.14 14.60 8.19
N GLY A 241 -21.64 14.16 9.34
CA GLY A 241 -22.46 13.93 10.53
C GLY A 241 -23.57 12.89 10.33
N ARG A 242 -23.40 11.95 9.40
CA ARG A 242 -24.44 10.98 9.00
C ARG A 242 -24.26 9.64 9.70
N THR A 243 -25.38 9.07 10.13
CA THR A 243 -25.44 7.72 10.69
C THR A 243 -25.10 6.68 9.63
N ILE A 244 -24.31 5.68 10.00
CA ILE A 244 -24.03 4.51 9.16
C ILE A 244 -25.13 3.49 9.46
N PRO A 245 -26.01 3.15 8.48
CA PRO A 245 -27.07 2.19 8.71
C PRO A 245 -26.53 0.75 8.73
N LEU A 246 -27.23 -0.13 9.44
CA LEU A 246 -26.99 -1.58 9.39
C LEU A 246 -27.39 -2.14 8.01
N LEU A 247 -26.74 -3.24 7.61
CA LEU A 247 -27.14 -4.00 6.43
C LEU A 247 -28.64 -4.38 6.50
N PRO A 248 -29.37 -4.36 5.36
CA PRO A 248 -28.86 -4.28 3.99
C PRO A 248 -28.65 -2.86 3.45
N GLN A 249 -28.88 -1.82 4.26
CA GLN A 249 -28.66 -0.43 3.85
C GLN A 249 -27.17 -0.08 3.93
N GLU A 250 -26.75 0.93 3.17
CA GLU A 250 -25.36 1.42 3.17
C GLU A 250 -25.33 2.95 3.18
N LEU A 251 -24.28 3.51 3.77
CA LEU A 251 -24.01 4.94 3.70
C LEU A 251 -23.14 5.22 2.47
N GLU A 252 -23.68 5.92 1.49
CA GLU A 252 -22.92 6.47 0.36
C GLU A 252 -22.75 7.99 0.52
N VAL A 253 -21.50 8.44 0.37
CA VAL A 253 -21.11 9.86 0.26
C VAL A 253 -20.21 10.05 -0.95
N THR A 254 -20.28 11.22 -1.58
CA THR A 254 -19.60 11.48 -2.86
C THR A 254 -18.89 12.82 -2.86
N TRP A 255 -17.82 12.90 -3.66
CA TRP A 255 -17.10 14.14 -3.92
C TRP A 255 -16.75 14.24 -5.40
N ASN A 256 -17.18 15.32 -6.05
CA ASN A 256 -16.88 15.57 -7.45
C ASN A 256 -15.64 16.46 -7.60
N VAL A 257 -14.59 15.92 -8.19
CA VAL A 257 -13.36 16.64 -8.51
C VAL A 257 -13.49 17.22 -9.91
N THR A 258 -13.63 18.54 -9.98
CA THR A 258 -13.78 19.26 -11.25
C THR A 258 -12.43 19.55 -11.89
N THR A 259 -12.42 19.85 -13.18
CA THR A 259 -11.20 20.30 -13.89
C THR A 259 -10.59 21.53 -13.22
N ALA A 260 -11.42 22.49 -12.80
CA ALA A 260 -10.98 23.70 -12.09
C ALA A 260 -10.25 23.39 -10.77
N ASN A 261 -10.60 22.29 -10.09
CA ASN A 261 -9.89 21.86 -8.88
C ASN A 261 -8.46 21.37 -9.18
N LEU A 262 -8.22 20.85 -10.37
CA LEU A 262 -6.95 20.26 -10.80
C LEU A 262 -6.07 21.24 -11.61
N GLU A 263 -6.62 22.38 -12.04
CA GLU A 263 -5.89 23.37 -12.85
C GLU A 263 -4.61 23.86 -12.18
N LEU A 264 -4.64 24.14 -10.86
CA LEU A 264 -3.48 24.64 -10.13
C LEU A 264 -2.35 23.62 -10.03
N SER A 265 -2.69 22.34 -9.83
CA SER A 265 -1.70 21.27 -9.71
C SER A 265 -1.28 20.69 -11.08
N GLY A 266 -2.05 20.99 -12.14
CA GLY A 266 -1.88 20.40 -13.46
C GLY A 266 -2.15 18.89 -13.50
N MET A 267 -2.73 18.32 -12.45
CA MET A 267 -2.95 16.88 -12.32
C MET A 267 -3.94 16.39 -13.37
N ARG A 268 -3.62 15.26 -13.99
CA ARG A 268 -4.45 14.61 -15.01
C ARG A 268 -4.67 13.14 -14.72
N THR A 269 -3.62 12.42 -14.35
CA THR A 269 -3.68 10.98 -14.06
C THR A 269 -3.32 10.67 -12.61
N LEU A 270 -3.95 9.63 -12.07
CA LEU A 270 -3.79 9.17 -10.69
C LEU A 270 -2.56 8.27 -10.51
N GLU A 271 -1.96 8.34 -9.34
CA GLU A 271 -0.98 7.38 -8.82
C GLU A 271 -1.57 6.75 -7.54
N HIS A 272 -1.74 7.56 -6.49
CA HIS A 272 -2.36 7.13 -5.23
C HIS A 272 -3.65 7.91 -4.98
N VAL A 273 -4.65 7.24 -4.43
CA VAL A 273 -5.88 7.86 -3.92
C VAL A 273 -5.99 7.54 -2.44
N ALA A 274 -6.18 8.55 -1.61
CA ALA A 274 -6.30 8.40 -0.17
C ALA A 274 -7.58 9.05 0.36
N VAL A 275 -8.19 8.43 1.36
CA VAL A 275 -9.38 8.93 2.05
C VAL A 275 -9.12 8.92 3.55
N THR A 276 -9.15 10.11 4.15
CA THR A 276 -9.08 10.27 5.60
C THR A 276 -10.49 10.32 6.17
N VAL A 277 -10.78 9.51 7.19
CA VAL A 277 -12.11 9.43 7.81
C VAL A 277 -12.04 9.64 9.32
N THR A 278 -13.07 10.29 9.84
CA THR A 278 -13.36 10.32 11.28
C THR A 278 -14.71 9.65 11.49
N ILE A 279 -14.73 8.47 12.11
CA ILE A 279 -15.93 7.65 12.32
C ILE A 279 -16.01 7.25 13.79
N THR A 280 -17.15 7.46 14.41
CA THR A 280 -17.44 6.88 15.74
C THR A 280 -18.25 5.60 15.56
N HIS A 281 -17.80 4.48 16.11
CA HIS A 281 -18.50 3.19 16.01
C HIS A 281 -18.27 2.37 17.27
N PRO A 282 -19.29 1.74 17.88
CA PRO A 282 -19.12 0.94 19.10
C PRO A 282 -18.32 -0.35 18.89
N ARG A 283 -18.09 -0.76 17.64
CA ARG A 283 -17.25 -1.90 17.28
C ARG A 283 -16.63 -1.69 15.90
N ARG A 284 -15.39 -1.19 15.86
CA ARG A 284 -14.72 -0.81 14.61
C ARG A 284 -14.67 -1.92 13.57
N GLY A 285 -14.44 -3.17 13.99
CA GLY A 285 -14.35 -4.34 13.11
C GLY A 285 -15.60 -4.70 12.31
N ASN A 286 -16.76 -4.12 12.63
CA ASN A 286 -17.99 -4.33 11.86
C ASN A 286 -18.04 -3.49 10.58
N LEU A 287 -17.15 -2.50 10.43
CA LEU A 287 -17.19 -1.59 9.30
C LEU A 287 -16.49 -2.19 8.09
N GLU A 288 -17.19 -2.15 6.95
CA GLU A 288 -16.60 -2.37 5.63
C GLU A 288 -16.63 -1.04 4.87
N MET A 289 -15.52 -0.66 4.24
CA MET A 289 -15.38 0.59 3.50
C MET A 289 -14.89 0.32 2.08
N ARG A 290 -15.63 0.83 1.11
CA ARG A 290 -15.33 0.74 -0.31
C ARG A 290 -15.20 2.13 -0.90
N LEU A 291 -14.12 2.34 -1.64
CA LEU A 291 -13.90 3.55 -2.42
C LEU A 291 -14.06 3.24 -3.89
N PHE A 292 -14.79 4.09 -4.61
CA PHE A 292 -14.92 4.01 -6.07
C PHE A 292 -14.27 5.24 -6.70
N CYS A 293 -13.34 5.00 -7.62
CA CYS A 293 -12.80 6.04 -8.48
C CYS A 293 -13.80 6.42 -9.59
N PRO A 294 -13.60 7.56 -10.29
CA PRO A 294 -14.52 8.05 -11.31
C PRO A 294 -14.82 7.03 -12.43
N SER A 295 -13.86 6.17 -12.75
CA SER A 295 -13.97 5.06 -13.69
C SER A 295 -14.97 3.96 -13.27
N GLY A 296 -15.35 3.93 -11.99
CA GLY A 296 -16.06 2.82 -11.37
C GLY A 296 -15.14 1.76 -10.73
N MET A 297 -13.81 1.89 -10.84
CA MET A 297 -12.85 0.99 -10.18
C MET A 297 -13.07 1.02 -8.66
N MET A 298 -13.50 -0.11 -8.11
CA MET A 298 -13.78 -0.28 -6.69
C MET A 298 -12.50 -0.65 -5.94
N SER A 299 -12.30 -0.15 -4.74
CA SER A 299 -11.23 -0.52 -3.82
C SER A 299 -11.85 -0.87 -2.47
N LEU A 300 -11.62 -2.08 -1.98
CA LEU A 300 -11.96 -2.47 -0.62
C LEU A 300 -10.86 -1.93 0.28
N ILE A 301 -11.11 -0.74 0.83
CA ILE A 301 -10.11 0.02 1.59
C ILE A 301 -10.15 -0.29 3.08
N GLY A 302 -11.29 -0.74 3.61
CA GLY A 302 -11.40 -1.27 4.97
C GLY A 302 -12.23 -2.55 4.96
N THR A 303 -11.63 -3.66 5.33
CA THR A 303 -12.33 -4.94 5.51
C THR A 303 -12.95 -5.02 6.89
N THR A 304 -13.93 -5.91 7.03
CA THR A 304 -14.43 -6.31 8.34
C THR A 304 -13.36 -7.13 9.05
N ARG A 305 -13.23 -6.93 10.36
CA ARG A 305 -12.22 -7.60 11.18
C ARG A 305 -12.86 -8.11 12.46
N SER A 306 -13.14 -9.41 12.52
CA SER A 306 -13.96 -10.01 13.59
C SER A 306 -13.37 -9.83 14.99
N MET A 307 -12.03 -9.78 15.09
CA MET A 307 -11.29 -9.59 16.34
C MET A 307 -11.24 -8.12 16.81
N ASP A 308 -11.52 -7.17 15.91
CA ASP A 308 -11.51 -5.74 16.20
C ASP A 308 -12.80 -5.30 16.91
N SER A 309 -12.69 -5.18 18.24
CA SER A 309 -13.77 -4.74 19.12
C SER A 309 -13.59 -3.31 19.63
N ASP A 310 -12.71 -2.52 19.01
CA ASP A 310 -12.43 -1.15 19.45
C ASP A 310 -13.71 -0.27 19.37
N PRO A 311 -14.13 0.38 20.48
CA PRO A 311 -15.34 1.19 20.53
C PRO A 311 -15.13 2.65 20.08
N ASN A 312 -13.93 3.04 19.67
CA ASN A 312 -13.60 4.42 19.31
C ASN A 312 -13.74 4.69 17.80
N GLY A 313 -13.86 3.65 16.97
CA GLY A 313 -13.88 3.78 15.52
C GLY A 313 -12.56 4.31 14.95
N PHE A 314 -12.63 5.26 14.03
CA PHE A 314 -11.48 5.84 13.34
C PHE A 314 -11.33 7.33 13.69
N ALA A 315 -10.15 7.73 14.16
CA ALA A 315 -9.81 9.12 14.44
C ALA A 315 -8.81 9.64 13.40
N ASP A 316 -9.33 10.32 12.37
CA ASP A 316 -8.55 10.85 11.23
C ASP A 316 -7.63 9.80 10.60
N TRP A 317 -8.13 8.58 10.47
CA TRP A 317 -7.39 7.48 9.84
C TRP A 317 -7.44 7.63 8.32
N THR A 318 -6.30 7.47 7.67
CA THR A 318 -6.18 7.55 6.22
C THR A 318 -6.06 6.16 5.64
N PHE A 319 -7.05 5.77 4.82
CA PHE A 319 -6.93 4.62 3.94
C PHE A 319 -6.39 5.05 2.57
N SER A 320 -5.77 4.13 1.84
CA SER A 320 -5.30 4.40 0.48
C SER A 320 -5.59 3.27 -0.51
N THR A 321 -5.46 3.59 -1.78
CA THR A 321 -5.55 2.65 -2.88
C THR A 321 -4.64 3.07 -4.03
N VAL A 322 -4.01 2.07 -4.67
CA VAL A 322 -3.29 2.21 -5.92
C VAL A 322 -4.09 1.64 -7.11
N ARG A 323 -5.29 1.10 -6.89
CA ARG A 323 -6.06 0.38 -7.93
C ARG A 323 -6.42 1.25 -9.14
N CYS A 324 -6.51 2.57 -8.94
CA CYS A 324 -6.88 3.53 -9.97
C CYS A 324 -5.66 4.17 -10.66
N TRP A 325 -4.47 3.59 -10.51
CA TRP A 325 -3.24 4.11 -11.11
C TRP A 325 -3.39 4.31 -12.62
N GLY A 326 -3.02 5.48 -13.11
CA GLY A 326 -3.10 5.88 -14.51
C GLY A 326 -4.47 6.34 -14.99
N GLU A 327 -5.53 6.21 -14.19
CA GLU A 327 -6.85 6.71 -14.55
C GLU A 327 -6.93 8.23 -14.49
N GLU A 328 -7.94 8.82 -15.14
CA GLU A 328 -8.19 10.25 -15.06
C GLU A 328 -8.57 10.66 -13.63
N ALA A 329 -7.96 11.74 -13.16
CA ALA A 329 -8.16 12.24 -11.79
C ALA A 329 -9.49 13.00 -11.61
N HIS A 330 -10.09 13.51 -12.68
CA HIS A 330 -11.34 14.28 -12.62
C HIS A 330 -12.57 13.37 -12.57
N GLY A 331 -13.62 13.82 -11.89
CA GLY A 331 -14.90 13.13 -11.79
C GLY A 331 -15.32 12.80 -10.35
N THR A 332 -16.34 11.96 -10.22
CA THR A 332 -17.00 11.69 -8.93
C THR A 332 -16.39 10.48 -8.23
N TYR A 333 -15.81 10.72 -7.06
CA TYR A 333 -15.37 9.70 -6.13
C TYR A 333 -16.51 9.36 -5.17
N ARG A 334 -16.66 8.08 -4.82
CA ARG A 334 -17.73 7.61 -3.95
C ARG A 334 -17.16 6.75 -2.84
N LEU A 335 -17.48 7.10 -1.59
CA LEU A 335 -17.15 6.32 -0.41
C LEU A 335 -18.44 5.65 0.07
N VAL A 336 -18.42 4.32 0.13
CA VAL A 336 -19.52 3.49 0.62
C VAL A 336 -19.09 2.82 1.91
N ILE A 337 -19.86 2.99 2.97
CA ILE A 337 -19.62 2.42 4.29
C ILE A 337 -20.79 1.51 4.65
N ARG A 338 -20.46 0.28 5.05
CA ARG A 338 -21.42 -0.74 5.50
C ARG A 338 -21.10 -1.15 6.92
N ASP A 339 -22.14 -1.34 7.71
CA ASP A 339 -22.04 -1.93 9.05
C ASP A 339 -22.64 -3.35 9.02
N ILE A 340 -21.77 -4.36 9.18
CA ILE A 340 -22.15 -5.78 9.22
C ILE A 340 -22.52 -6.27 10.63
N GLY A 341 -22.63 -5.34 11.59
CA GLY A 341 -23.06 -5.63 12.94
C GLY A 341 -24.51 -6.09 13.04
N ASP A 342 -25.01 -6.08 14.26
CA ASP A 342 -26.40 -6.40 14.58
C ASP A 342 -27.08 -5.23 15.30
N GLU A 343 -28.39 -5.34 15.50
CA GLU A 343 -29.21 -4.33 16.17
C GLU A 343 -28.89 -4.18 17.67
N SER A 344 -28.01 -5.01 18.25
CA SER A 344 -27.64 -4.91 19.66
C SER A 344 -26.75 -3.70 19.97
N LEU A 345 -26.06 -3.19 18.94
CA LEU A 345 -25.18 -2.03 19.05
C LEU A 345 -25.83 -0.78 18.45
N ARG A 346 -25.46 0.38 18.98
CA ARG A 346 -25.89 1.66 18.40
C ARG A 346 -25.21 1.85 17.04
N PRO A 347 -25.92 2.37 16.02
CA PRO A 347 -25.31 2.69 14.74
C PRO A 347 -24.13 3.66 14.88
N GLY A 348 -23.06 3.45 14.12
CA GLY A 348 -21.97 4.40 14.04
C GLY A 348 -22.33 5.69 13.29
N THR A 349 -21.39 6.62 13.24
CA THR A 349 -21.56 7.91 12.54
C THR A 349 -20.29 8.27 11.81
N LEU A 350 -20.40 8.55 10.51
CA LEU A 350 -19.36 9.24 9.75
C LEU A 350 -19.41 10.72 10.12
N LYS A 351 -18.42 11.20 10.86
CA LYS A 351 -18.34 12.60 11.29
C LYS A 351 -17.88 13.48 10.14
N GLN A 352 -16.73 13.13 9.55
CA GLN A 352 -16.14 13.85 8.43
C GLN A 352 -15.22 12.93 7.62
N TRP A 353 -14.95 13.34 6.39
CA TRP A 353 -13.97 12.70 5.53
C TRP A 353 -13.27 13.71 4.60
N GLN A 354 -12.12 13.34 4.08
CA GLN A 354 -11.34 14.15 3.14
C GLN A 354 -10.71 13.25 2.07
N LEU A 355 -10.85 13.64 0.81
CA LEU A 355 -10.23 12.98 -0.33
C LEU A 355 -8.87 13.65 -0.63
N THR A 356 -7.83 12.84 -0.79
CA THR A 356 -6.53 13.29 -1.27
C THR A 356 -6.13 12.49 -2.50
N LEU A 357 -5.76 13.18 -3.58
CA LEU A 357 -5.28 12.60 -4.82
C LEU A 357 -3.80 12.91 -4.98
N TYR A 358 -3.05 11.92 -5.44
CA TYR A 358 -1.65 12.03 -5.84
C TYR A 358 -1.53 11.52 -7.26
N GLY A 359 -0.74 12.21 -8.08
CA GLY A 359 -0.69 11.89 -9.49
C GLY A 359 0.33 12.70 -10.26
N SER A 360 0.11 12.78 -11.57
CA SER A 360 1.00 13.50 -12.47
C SER A 360 0.22 14.32 -13.51
N SER A 361 0.95 15.18 -14.22
CA SER A 361 0.42 15.93 -15.34
C SER A 361 0.38 15.13 -16.65
N TRP A 362 0.71 13.84 -16.64
CA TRP A 362 0.58 13.00 -17.82
C TRP A 362 -0.87 12.85 -18.23
N SER A 363 -1.10 12.95 -19.54
CA SER A 363 -2.36 12.58 -20.16
C SER A 363 -2.57 11.06 -20.14
N PRO A 364 -3.83 10.60 -20.19
CA PRO A 364 -4.13 9.18 -20.39
C PRO A 364 -3.52 8.59 -21.67
N ALA A 365 -3.33 9.41 -22.70
CA ALA A 365 -2.68 8.99 -23.95
C ALA A 365 -1.19 8.66 -23.74
N GLU A 366 -0.46 9.52 -23.03
CA GLU A 366 0.95 9.28 -22.67
C GLU A 366 1.09 8.04 -21.77
N MET A 367 0.16 7.83 -20.82
CA MET A 367 0.11 6.61 -20.01
C MET A 367 -0.03 5.36 -20.88
N LYS A 368 -0.94 5.39 -21.86
CA LYS A 368 -1.19 4.28 -22.77
C LYS A 368 -0.03 4.02 -23.73
N GLU A 369 0.67 5.06 -24.17
CA GLU A 369 1.84 4.94 -25.04
C GLU A 369 2.98 4.21 -24.32
N ARG A 370 3.20 4.50 -23.04
CA ARG A 370 4.24 3.86 -22.22
C ARG A 370 3.97 2.40 -21.86
N GLN A 371 2.75 1.91 -22.04
CA GLN A 371 2.42 0.50 -21.86
C GLN A 371 2.84 -0.38 -23.04
N ARG A 372 3.14 0.24 -24.21
CA ARG A 372 3.61 -0.46 -25.42
C ARG A 372 5.10 -0.70 -25.33
#